data_AF-A0A7G2RUV9-F1
#
_entry.id   AF-A0A7G2RUV9-F1
#
_cell.length_a   1.000
_cell.length_b   1.000
_cell.length_c   1.000
_cell.angle_alpha   90.00
_cell.angle_beta   90.00
_cell.angle_gamma   90.00
#
_symmetry.space_group_name_H-M   'P 1'
#
loop_
_entity.id
_entity.type
_entity.pdbx_description
1 polymer ?
#
loop_
_entity_poly.entity_id
_entity_poly.type
_entity_poly.pdbx_seq_one_letter_code
_entity_poly.pdbx_strand_id
1 'polypeptide(L)' 'MKQLMLVLFVVAALAGCKDRVMWNDNGKVEEATTDREVWDSQGKMETGERKIWTDKDGNDVIK' A
#
# COMPACT_ATOMS: atom_id res chain seq x y z
N MET A 1 10.59 -16.68 48.00
CA MET A 1 11.48 -17.13 46.90
C MET A 1 10.72 -17.41 45.60
N LYS A 2 9.86 -18.44 45.50
CA LYS A 2 9.13 -18.77 44.24
C LYS A 2 8.30 -17.62 43.65
N GLN A 3 7.57 -16.89 44.49
CA GLN A 3 6.73 -15.77 44.05
C GLN A 3 7.55 -14.61 43.46
N LEU A 4 8.74 -14.33 44.03
CA LEU A 4 9.63 -13.27 43.53
C LEU A 4 10.17 -13.59 42.13
N MET A 5 10.54 -14.86 41.89
CA MET A 5 11.00 -15.29 40.56
C MET A 5 9.89 -15.20 39.50
N LEU A 6 8.65 -15.50 39.89
CA LEU A 6 7.51 -15.45 38.98
C LEU A 6 7.19 -14.01 38.56
N VAL A 7 7.23 -13.07 39.52
CA VAL A 7 7.09 -11.63 39.25
C VAL A 7 8.19 -11.13 38.31
N LEU A 8 9.43 -11.56 38.51
CA LEU A 8 10.57 -11.20 37.66
C LEU A 8 10.40 -11.67 36.21
N PHE A 9 9.92 -12.91 36.02
CA PHE A 9 9.63 -13.46 34.69
C PHE A 9 8.49 -12.73 33.98
N VAL A 10 7.43 -12.38 34.69
CA VAL A 10 6.29 -11.64 34.15
C VAL A 10 6.74 -10.25 33.68
N VAL A 11 7.52 -9.52 34.50
CA VAL A 11 8.03 -8.20 34.13
C VAL A 11 8.95 -8.27 32.90
N ALA A 12 9.83 -9.28 32.81
CA ALA A 12 10.70 -9.47 31.66
C ALA A 12 9.92 -9.79 30.36
N ALA A 13 8.85 -10.58 30.44
CA ALA A 13 8.01 -10.89 29.30
C ALA A 13 7.23 -9.66 28.80
N LEU A 14 6.71 -8.83 29.71
CA LEU A 14 5.94 -7.62 29.37
C LEU A 14 6.82 -6.45 28.91
N ALA A 15 8.08 -6.36 29.34
CA ALA A 15 9.01 -5.32 28.90
C ALA A 15 9.26 -5.37 27.38
N GLY A 16 9.23 -6.56 26.79
CA GLY A 16 9.38 -6.75 25.34
C GLY A 16 8.11 -6.54 24.52
N CYS A 17 6.98 -6.14 25.12
CA CYS A 17 5.70 -5.97 24.41
C CYS A 17 5.40 -4.52 24.01
N LYS A 18 6.08 -3.53 24.60
CA LYS A 18 5.69 -2.11 24.47
C LYS A 18 6.08 -1.46 23.13
N ASP A 19 7.11 -1.99 22.46
CA ASP A 19 7.69 -1.38 21.26
C ASP A 19 7.80 -2.32 20.06
N ARG A 20 6.99 -3.39 20.00
CA ARG A 20 6.92 -4.25 18.82
C ARG A 20 6.14 -3.55 17.70
N VAL A 21 6.83 -2.72 16.94
CA VAL A 21 6.32 -2.26 15.65
C VAL A 21 6.49 -3.42 14.67
N MET A 22 5.48 -4.28 14.58
CA MET A 22 5.48 -5.46 13.71
C MET A 22 5.60 -5.09 12.21
N TRP A 23 5.45 -3.79 11.89
CA TRP A 23 5.39 -3.23 10.54
C TRP A 23 6.25 -1.97 10.38
N ASN A 24 7.40 -1.88 11.06
CA ASN A 24 8.37 -0.82 10.75
C ASN A 24 9.19 -1.27 9.54
N ASP A 25 8.93 -0.67 8.39
CA ASP A 25 9.65 -0.94 7.15
C ASP A 25 10.97 -0.14 7.05
N ASN A 26 11.28 0.72 8.03
CA ASN A 26 12.39 1.67 8.04
C ASN A 26 12.43 2.55 6.78
N GLY A 27 11.26 2.95 6.26
CA GLY A 27 11.16 3.81 5.09
C GLY A 27 11.39 3.09 3.76
N LYS A 28 11.48 1.75 3.75
CA LYS A 28 11.72 0.98 2.53
C LYS A 28 10.57 1.05 1.54
N VAL A 29 9.33 1.19 1.99
CA VAL A 29 8.19 1.39 1.09
C VAL A 29 8.24 2.79 0.48
N GLU A 30 8.54 3.83 1.27
CA GLU A 30 8.74 5.18 0.73
C GLU A 30 9.92 5.24 -0.26
N GLU A 31 11.06 4.63 0.05
CA GLU A 31 12.21 4.55 -0.87
C GLU A 31 11.82 3.86 -2.19
N ALA A 32 11.12 2.72 -2.10
CA ALA A 32 10.67 1.97 -3.28
C ALA A 32 9.57 2.66 -4.09
N THR A 33 8.93 3.70 -3.55
CA THR A 33 7.85 4.44 -4.20
C THR A 33 8.22 5.88 -4.55
N THR A 34 9.41 6.32 -4.15
CA THR A 34 9.98 7.61 -4.56
C THR A 34 10.17 7.61 -6.08
N ASP A 35 9.74 8.70 -6.73
CA ASP A 35 9.76 8.87 -8.19
C ASP A 35 8.96 7.82 -8.99
N ARG A 36 8.06 7.08 -8.34
CA ARG A 36 7.17 6.14 -9.03
C ARG A 36 6.17 6.90 -9.89
N GLU A 37 6.41 6.93 -11.19
CA GLU A 37 5.48 7.45 -12.18
C GLU A 37 4.33 6.44 -12.38
N VAL A 38 3.15 6.80 -11.91
CA VAL A 38 1.96 5.95 -11.96
C VAL A 38 1.02 6.55 -12.99
N TRP A 39 1.04 5.97 -14.20
CA TRP A 39 0.19 6.37 -15.32
C TRP A 39 0.40 7.85 -15.73
N ASP A 40 1.59 8.19 -16.24
CA ASP A 40 1.76 9.42 -17.01
C ASP A 40 1.62 9.11 -18.50
N SER A 41 0.59 9.68 -19.12
CA SER A 41 0.41 9.58 -20.56
C SER A 41 1.31 10.54 -21.34
N GLN A 42 1.99 11.48 -20.68
CA GLN A 42 2.79 12.54 -21.27
C GLN A 42 2.04 13.29 -22.39
N GLY A 43 0.72 13.44 -22.25
CA GLY A 43 -0.14 14.00 -23.29
C GLY A 43 -0.33 13.12 -24.53
N LYS A 44 0.18 11.89 -24.54
CA LYS A 44 0.03 10.88 -25.63
C LYS A 44 -1.28 10.12 -25.55
N MET A 45 -2.09 10.33 -24.51
CA MET A 45 -3.46 9.87 -24.50
C MET A 45 -4.36 10.90 -25.18
N GLU A 46 -5.02 10.47 -26.25
CA GLU A 46 -6.11 11.20 -26.91
C GLU A 46 -7.12 11.67 -25.84
N THR A 47 -7.29 12.99 -25.70
CA THR A 47 -8.24 13.65 -24.78
C THR A 47 -9.60 13.93 -25.44
N GLY A 48 -9.86 13.36 -26.62
CA GLY A 48 -11.12 13.48 -27.36
C GLY A 48 -12.16 12.41 -27.02
N GLU A 49 -13.32 12.46 -27.70
CA GLU A 49 -14.34 11.41 -27.63
C GLU A 49 -13.72 10.05 -28.01
N ARG A 50 -13.56 9.18 -27.02
CA ARG A 50 -13.06 7.82 -27.23
C ARG A 50 -14.23 6.93 -27.61
N LYS A 51 -14.32 6.52 -28.88
CA LYS A 51 -15.24 5.49 -29.34
C LYS A 51 -14.78 4.13 -28.78
N ILE A 52 -15.45 3.64 -27.75
CA ILE A 52 -15.12 2.36 -27.10
C ILE A 52 -15.75 1.19 -27.86
N TRP A 53 -16.96 1.37 -28.40
CA TRP A 53 -17.67 0.33 -29.13
C TRP A 53 -18.61 0.91 -30.19
N THR A 54 -18.47 0.46 -31.43
CA THR A 54 -19.40 0.71 -32.54
C THR A 54 -20.18 -0.55 -32.91
N ASP A 55 -21.44 -0.40 -33.32
CA ASP A 55 -22.24 -1.50 -33.86
C ASP A 55 -21.80 -1.90 -35.29
N LYS A 56 -22.46 -2.91 -35.87
CA LYS A 56 -22.19 -3.39 -37.25
C LYS A 56 -22.48 -2.36 -38.34
N ASP A 57 -23.27 -1.32 -38.01
CA ASP A 57 -23.72 -0.26 -38.91
C ASP A 57 -22.89 1.03 -38.70
N GLY A 58 -21.92 1.02 -37.78
CA GLY A 58 -20.97 2.10 -37.52
C GLY A 58 -21.41 3.14 -36.48
N ASN A 59 -22.50 2.91 -35.73
CA ASN A 59 -22.98 3.84 -34.72
C ASN A 59 -22.32 3.61 -33.35
N ASP A 60 -22.08 4.68 -32.60
CA ASP A 60 -21.52 4.60 -31.25
C ASP A 60 -22.55 4.02 -30.27
N VAL A 61 -22.21 2.89 -29.65
CA VAL A 61 -23.10 2.16 -28.72
C VAL A 61 -23.03 2.75 -27.31
N ILE A 62 -21.87 3.28 -26.94
CA ILE A 62 -21.60 3.89 -25.63
C ILE A 62 -21.19 5.35 -25.88
N LYS A 63 -21.89 6.29 -25.24
CA LYS A 63 -21.59 7.72 -25.23
C LYS A 63 -20.79 8.12 -24.00
#